data_AF-A0A7Y4L7E6-F1
#
_entry.id   AF-A0A7Y4L7E6-F1
#
_cell.length_a   1.000
_cell.length_b   1.000
_cell.length_c   1.000
_cell.angle_alpha   90.00
_cell.angle_beta   90.00
_cell.angle_gamma   90.00
#
_symmetry.space_group_name_H-M   'P 1'
#
loop_
_entity.id
_entity.type
_entity.pdbx_description
1 polymer ?
#
loop_
_entity_poly.entity_id
_entity_poly.type
_entity_poly.pdbx_seq_one_letter_code
_entity_poly.pdbx_strand_id
1 'polypeptide(L)'
;MLKNILLRSAAVLAAGLGLTLALGGAAHAAGPEPVPAGELSKATSAASSPTAFSLLGQATAASKSAKSIAKPTVAREARPVYALNPAFVRDAAAPVATFWYAATPATRGTDKLTVYTAPDATGAWQAVNVATGDTESRMFAKANGALVFTEPQIGAWYALTADRIRPLNPSAVDSIGSTPITVAAYQDLVATRYADKQAGSSYADNGTAGGYNPTATTDPEPTTNLWIPLTTSALGILVLAFVIHRRRTA
;
A
#
# COMPACT_ATOMS: atom_id res chain seq x y z
N MET A 1 -20.44 10.17 18.23
CA MET A 1 -19.63 9.10 17.59
C MET A 1 -20.01 9.04 16.12
N LEU A 2 -19.16 9.54 15.21
CA LEU A 2 -19.21 9.17 13.80
C LEU A 2 -17.85 9.46 13.15
N LYS A 3 -17.40 8.50 12.34
CA LYS A 3 -16.12 8.41 11.63
C LYS A 3 -16.22 9.15 10.30
N ASN A 4 -15.18 9.88 9.88
CA ASN A 4 -15.02 10.30 8.48
C ASN A 4 -13.71 9.76 7.90
N ILE A 5 -13.88 8.84 6.95
CA ILE A 5 -12.91 8.31 5.99
C ILE A 5 -13.01 9.15 4.72
N LEU A 6 -11.89 9.47 4.08
CA LEU A 6 -11.85 9.96 2.69
C LEU A 6 -10.66 9.32 1.98
N LEU A 7 -10.96 8.28 1.19
CA LEU A 7 -10.09 7.70 0.18
C LEU A 7 -10.29 8.46 -1.14
N ARG A 8 -9.21 8.68 -1.89
CA ARG A 8 -9.24 9.03 -3.31
C ARG A 8 -8.44 7.99 -4.08
N SER A 9 -9.12 7.29 -4.98
CA SER A 9 -8.58 6.26 -5.87
C SER A 9 -8.06 6.85 -7.17
N ALA A 10 -6.94 6.35 -7.67
CA ALA A 10 -6.51 6.50 -9.06
C ALA A 10 -6.11 5.12 -9.59
N ALA A 11 -6.76 4.69 -10.67
CA ALA A 11 -6.49 3.44 -11.36
C ALA A 11 -5.32 3.62 -12.34
N VAL A 12 -4.43 2.63 -12.42
CA VAL A 12 -3.36 2.57 -13.43
C VAL A 12 -3.61 1.33 -14.30
N LEU A 13 -3.89 1.56 -15.58
CA LEU A 13 -3.88 0.55 -16.64
C LEU A 13 -2.43 0.38 -17.13
N ALA A 14 -1.92 -0.85 -17.13
CA ALA A 14 -0.69 -1.21 -17.82
C ALA A 14 -1.02 -2.02 -19.08
N ALA A 15 -0.68 -1.49 -20.25
CA ALA A 15 -0.80 -2.18 -21.52
C ALA A 15 0.44 -3.06 -21.74
N GLY A 16 0.24 -4.37 -21.91
CA GLY A 16 1.28 -5.33 -22.27
C GLY A 16 1.33 -5.56 -23.78
N LEU A 17 2.52 -5.45 -24.37
CA LEU A 17 2.84 -5.96 -25.71
C LEU A 17 3.77 -7.16 -25.54
N GLY A 18 3.31 -8.33 -25.98
CA GLY A 18 4.04 -9.58 -25.94
C GLY A 18 4.82 -9.87 -27.22
N LEU A 19 5.91 -10.63 -27.07
CA LEU A 19 6.43 -11.52 -28.11
C LEU A 19 7.07 -12.74 -27.43
N THR A 20 6.56 -13.92 -27.74
CA THR A 20 6.90 -15.22 -27.15
C THR A 20 7.88 -16.01 -28.02
N LEU A 21 8.93 -16.57 -27.43
CA LEU A 21 9.61 -17.78 -27.93
C LEU A 21 9.76 -18.79 -26.78
N ALA A 22 9.19 -19.98 -26.95
CA ALA A 22 9.16 -21.05 -25.95
C ALA A 22 10.28 -22.09 -26.20
N LEU A 23 11.00 -22.43 -25.13
CA LEU A 23 11.79 -23.65 -24.99
C LEU A 23 11.38 -24.29 -23.65
N GLY A 24 10.98 -25.57 -23.70
CA GLY A 24 10.44 -26.32 -22.57
C GLY A 24 11.46 -26.49 -21.44
N GLY A 25 11.36 -25.64 -20.42
CA GLY A 25 11.84 -25.86 -19.07
C GLY A 25 10.65 -25.79 -18.11
N ALA A 26 10.77 -26.34 -16.91
CA ALA A 26 9.77 -26.15 -15.85
C ALA A 26 9.47 -24.65 -15.74
N ALA A 27 8.21 -24.25 -15.90
CA ALA A 27 7.80 -22.86 -15.80
C ALA A 27 8.09 -22.37 -14.38
N HIS A 28 9.24 -21.71 -14.21
CA HIS A 28 9.51 -20.96 -13.00
C HIS A 28 8.64 -19.71 -13.05
N ALA A 29 7.95 -19.43 -11.95
CA ALA A 29 7.31 -18.14 -11.74
C ALA A 29 8.33 -17.05 -12.07
N ALA A 30 7.95 -16.07 -12.88
CA ALA A 30 8.82 -14.96 -13.18
C ALA A 30 9.28 -14.30 -11.86
N GLY A 31 10.54 -13.87 -11.77
CA GLY A 31 10.99 -13.08 -10.63
C GLY A 31 10.24 -11.73 -10.58
N PRO A 32 10.08 -11.12 -9.40
CA PRO A 32 9.62 -9.73 -9.32
C PRO A 32 10.53 -8.82 -10.14
N GLU A 33 9.94 -7.93 -10.93
CA GLU A 33 10.71 -6.98 -11.73
C GLU A 33 11.49 -6.01 -10.81
N PRO A 34 12.82 -5.94 -10.89
CA PRO A 34 13.60 -5.04 -10.05
C PRO A 34 13.31 -3.57 -10.37
N VAL A 35 13.15 -2.75 -9.33
CA VAL A 35 13.10 -1.29 -9.52
C VAL A 35 14.48 -0.78 -9.98
N PRO A 36 14.57 -0.04 -11.11
CA PRO A 36 15.84 0.51 -11.58
C PRO A 36 16.47 1.48 -10.57
N ALA A 37 17.81 1.50 -10.48
CA ALA A 37 18.53 2.38 -9.55
C ALA A 37 18.24 3.88 -9.77
N GLY A 38 18.00 4.29 -11.02
CA GLY A 38 17.58 5.66 -11.35
C GLY A 38 16.21 6.02 -10.75
N GLU A 39 15.27 5.06 -10.73
CA GLU A 39 13.96 5.24 -10.10
C GLU A 39 14.08 5.30 -8.57
N LEU A 40 14.93 4.47 -7.96
CA LEU A 40 15.21 4.56 -6.51
C LEU A 40 15.90 5.88 -6.12
N SER A 41 16.67 6.48 -7.02
CA SER A 41 17.26 7.81 -6.81
C SER A 41 16.18 8.90 -6.81
N LYS A 42 15.19 8.81 -7.70
CA LYS A 42 14.00 9.68 -7.69
C LYS A 42 13.17 9.48 -6.43
N ALA A 43 12.96 8.23 -6.01
CA ALA A 43 12.29 7.87 -4.77
C ALA A 43 12.98 8.48 -3.54
N THR A 44 14.31 8.44 -3.49
CA THR A 44 15.13 9.06 -2.44
C THR A 44 14.94 10.59 -2.41
N SER A 45 14.92 11.21 -3.60
CA SER A 45 14.69 12.66 -3.73
C SER A 45 13.29 13.05 -3.25
N ALA A 46 12.27 12.27 -3.62
CA ALA A 46 10.90 12.45 -3.17
C ALA A 46 10.75 12.29 -1.65
N ALA A 47 11.53 11.38 -1.03
CA ALA A 47 11.52 11.19 0.43
C ALA A 47 12.10 12.38 1.20
N SER A 48 12.88 13.24 0.54
CA SER A 48 13.42 14.49 1.10
C SER A 48 12.64 15.74 0.66
N SER A 49 11.46 15.57 0.06
CA SER A 49 10.62 16.67 -0.41
C SER A 49 9.93 17.44 0.73
N PRO A 50 9.48 18.68 0.50
CA PRO A 50 8.64 19.41 1.46
C PRO A 50 7.40 18.62 1.91
N THR A 51 6.78 17.87 0.98
CA THR A 51 5.64 16.98 1.29
C THR A 51 6.02 15.90 2.29
N ALA A 52 7.18 15.24 2.11
CA ALA A 52 7.68 14.25 3.07
C ALA A 52 7.89 14.86 4.46
N PHE A 53 8.48 16.05 4.53
CA PHE A 53 8.67 16.76 5.80
C PHE A 53 7.37 17.17 6.48
N SER A 54 6.33 17.52 5.71
CA SER A 54 4.99 17.77 6.24
C SER A 54 4.39 16.51 6.86
N LEU A 55 4.47 15.37 6.16
CA LEU A 55 4.00 14.07 6.67
C LEU A 55 4.76 13.63 7.93
N LEU A 56 6.08 13.82 7.96
CA LEU A 56 6.92 13.57 9.15
C LEU A 56 6.52 14.47 10.33
N GLY A 57 6.05 15.69 10.07
CA GLY A 57 5.45 16.56 11.09
C GLY A 57 4.16 15.95 11.66
N GLN A 58 3.24 15.56 10.78
CA GLN A 58 1.93 15.01 11.16
C GLN A 58 2.04 13.68 11.92
N ALA A 59 2.87 12.74 11.45
CA ALA A 59 3.07 11.43 12.08
C ALA A 59 3.57 11.56 13.53
N THR A 60 4.39 12.57 13.80
CA THR A 60 4.92 12.84 15.14
C THR A 60 3.98 13.64 16.02
N ALA A 61 3.11 14.47 15.46
CA ALA A 61 2.03 15.11 16.22
C ALA A 61 0.96 14.11 16.69
N ALA A 62 0.70 13.06 15.92
CA ALA A 62 -0.21 11.97 16.30
C ALA A 62 0.40 11.02 17.33
N SER A 63 1.73 10.89 17.35
CA SER A 63 2.47 10.19 18.40
C SER A 63 2.45 11.03 19.68
N LYS A 64 2.02 10.46 20.82
CA LYS A 64 2.10 11.14 22.14
C LYS A 64 3.54 11.44 22.59
N SER A 65 4.55 11.18 21.75
CA SER A 65 5.93 11.64 21.88
C SER A 65 6.04 13.14 21.59
N ALA A 66 5.29 13.96 22.34
CA ALA A 66 5.27 15.42 22.24
C ALA A 66 6.57 16.10 22.71
N LYS A 67 7.67 15.36 22.87
CA LYS A 67 8.91 15.84 23.50
C LYS A 67 10.06 16.14 22.54
N SER A 68 9.99 15.70 21.28
CA SER A 68 11.11 15.90 20.37
C SER A 68 10.98 17.19 19.56
N ILE A 69 11.61 18.27 20.04
CA ILE A 69 11.88 19.50 19.26
C ILE A 69 12.86 19.21 18.10
N ALA A 70 13.47 18.02 18.07
CA ALA A 70 14.43 17.65 17.03
C ALA A 70 13.80 17.75 15.63
N LYS A 71 14.57 18.34 14.72
CA LYS A 71 14.25 18.36 13.29
C LYS A 71 14.33 16.93 12.74
N PRO A 72 13.36 16.50 11.91
CA PRO A 72 13.43 15.18 11.31
C PRO A 72 14.57 15.13 10.29
N THR A 73 15.22 13.98 10.18
CA THR A 73 16.27 13.69 9.20
C THR A 73 15.87 12.48 8.38
N VAL A 74 16.11 12.52 7.07
CA VAL A 74 15.79 11.44 6.14
C VAL A 74 17.10 10.84 5.62
N ALA A 75 17.16 9.51 5.55
CA ALA A 75 18.30 8.78 5.01
C ALA A 75 18.47 9.04 3.50
N ARG A 76 19.65 8.70 2.97
CA ARG A 76 20.03 8.96 1.57
C ARG A 76 19.79 7.78 0.63
N GLU A 77 19.13 6.73 1.11
CA GLU A 77 18.92 5.52 0.34
C GLU A 77 17.50 5.01 0.56
N ALA A 78 16.71 5.04 -0.51
CA ALA A 78 15.42 4.38 -0.59
C ALA A 78 15.60 2.92 -1.02
N ARG A 79 14.86 2.01 -0.40
CA ARG A 79 14.87 0.59 -0.75
C ARG A 79 13.49 0.12 -1.20
N PRO A 80 13.39 -0.68 -2.27
CA PRO A 80 12.10 -1.12 -2.79
C PRO A 80 11.48 -2.17 -1.88
N VAL A 81 10.20 -1.97 -1.54
CA VAL A 81 9.35 -2.95 -0.86
C VAL A 81 8.37 -3.51 -1.88
N TYR A 82 8.29 -4.83 -1.95
CA TYR A 82 7.35 -5.54 -2.80
C TYR A 82 6.21 -6.13 -1.95
N ALA A 83 5.06 -6.36 -2.56
CA ALA A 83 3.94 -7.06 -1.93
C ALA A 83 3.55 -8.28 -2.76
N LEU A 84 2.98 -9.31 -2.10
CA LEU A 84 2.40 -10.47 -2.78
C LEU A 84 1.53 -10.02 -3.95
N ASN A 85 1.85 -10.52 -5.14
CA ASN A 85 1.14 -10.18 -6.35
C ASN A 85 -0.21 -10.92 -6.40
N PRO A 86 -1.35 -10.21 -6.49
CA PRO A 86 -2.65 -10.87 -6.63
C PRO A 86 -2.76 -11.75 -7.88
N ALA A 87 -1.98 -11.49 -8.94
CA ALA A 87 -1.94 -12.37 -10.10
C ALA A 87 -1.28 -13.72 -9.79
N PHE A 88 -0.22 -13.73 -8.97
CA PHE A 88 0.47 -14.96 -8.56
C PHE A 88 -0.40 -15.91 -7.73
N VAL A 89 -1.29 -15.32 -6.93
CA VAL A 89 -2.31 -16.07 -6.16
C VAL A 89 -3.24 -16.87 -7.09
N ARG A 90 -3.44 -16.41 -8.33
CA ARG A 90 -4.33 -17.03 -9.33
C ARG A 90 -3.57 -17.87 -10.36
N ASP A 91 -2.33 -17.48 -10.66
CA ASP A 91 -1.52 -18.05 -11.73
C ASP A 91 -0.06 -18.14 -11.28
N ALA A 92 0.46 -19.35 -11.18
CA ALA A 92 1.84 -19.62 -10.79
C ALA A 92 2.88 -19.07 -11.78
N ALA A 93 2.50 -18.72 -13.02
CA ALA A 93 3.40 -18.10 -13.99
C ALA A 93 3.66 -16.61 -13.68
N ALA A 94 2.75 -15.94 -12.96
CA ALA A 94 2.90 -14.53 -12.64
C ALA A 94 4.04 -14.30 -11.61
N PRO A 95 4.62 -13.08 -11.54
CA PRO A 95 5.64 -12.80 -10.55
C PRO A 95 5.13 -12.91 -9.12
N VAL A 96 5.87 -13.57 -8.22
CA VAL A 96 5.48 -13.78 -6.81
C VAL A 96 5.11 -12.49 -6.07
N ALA A 97 5.80 -11.40 -6.40
CA ALA A 97 5.60 -10.10 -5.79
C ALA A 97 5.69 -8.99 -6.84
N THR A 98 5.01 -7.89 -6.58
CA THR A 98 5.08 -6.66 -7.40
C THR A 98 5.52 -5.49 -6.54
N PHE A 99 6.14 -4.49 -7.16
CA PHE A 99 6.58 -3.30 -6.46
C PHE A 99 5.38 -2.63 -5.78
N TRP A 100 5.58 -2.20 -4.53
CA TRP A 100 4.51 -1.57 -3.75
C TRP A 100 4.85 -0.13 -3.38
N TYR A 101 6.00 0.10 -2.78
CA TYR A 101 6.53 1.43 -2.47
C TYR A 101 8.04 1.36 -2.23
N ALA A 102 8.70 2.51 -2.27
CA ALA A 102 10.08 2.64 -1.80
C ALA A 102 10.08 3.19 -0.37
N ALA A 103 10.90 2.58 0.48
CA ALA A 103 11.02 2.89 1.90
C ALA A 103 12.34 3.61 2.16
N THR A 104 12.27 4.81 2.71
CA THR A 104 13.44 5.60 3.12
C THR A 104 13.42 5.81 4.62
N PRO A 105 14.40 5.29 5.38
CA PRO A 105 14.47 5.51 6.82
C PRO A 105 14.54 7.00 7.17
N ALA A 106 13.89 7.38 8.25
CA ALA A 106 13.96 8.71 8.82
C ALA A 106 14.03 8.64 10.35
N THR A 107 14.50 9.70 10.97
CA THR A 107 14.60 9.80 12.42
C THR A 107 14.17 11.16 12.91
N ARG A 108 13.65 11.22 14.14
CA ARG A 108 13.42 12.47 14.86
C ARG A 108 13.83 12.28 16.31
N GLY A 109 15.01 12.77 16.68
CA GLY A 109 15.60 12.43 17.98
C GLY A 109 15.81 10.92 18.08
N THR A 110 15.17 10.27 19.06
CA THR A 110 15.20 8.81 19.22
C THR A 110 14.14 8.07 18.40
N ASP A 111 13.13 8.78 17.88
CA ASP A 111 12.04 8.16 17.15
C ASP A 111 12.52 7.67 15.79
N LYS A 112 12.21 6.41 15.48
CA LYS A 112 12.40 5.82 14.15
C LYS A 112 11.14 6.01 13.32
N LEU A 113 11.32 6.39 12.07
CA LEU A 113 10.27 6.67 11.11
C LEU A 113 10.69 6.06 9.77
N THR A 114 9.72 5.79 8.90
CA THR A 114 9.99 5.42 7.50
C THR A 114 9.12 6.29 6.60
N VAL A 115 9.74 6.99 5.65
CA VAL A 115 9.02 7.70 4.58
C VAL A 115 8.73 6.72 3.46
N TYR A 116 7.49 6.64 3.03
CA TYR A 116 7.07 5.86 1.87
C TYR A 116 6.92 6.77 0.67
N THR A 117 7.54 6.37 -0.44
CA THR A 117 7.40 7.05 -1.73
C THR A 117 6.91 6.07 -2.79
N ALA A 118 6.11 6.59 -3.73
CA ALA A 118 5.61 5.84 -4.86
C ALA A 118 5.48 6.77 -6.08
N PRO A 119 5.61 6.25 -7.31
CA PRO A 119 5.26 6.98 -8.50
C PRO A 119 3.74 7.17 -8.58
N ASP A 120 3.30 8.32 -9.06
CA ASP A 120 1.91 8.53 -9.47
C ASP A 120 1.62 7.91 -10.84
N ALA A 121 0.40 8.11 -11.36
CA ALA A 121 -0.02 7.57 -12.65
C ALA A 121 0.79 8.11 -13.85
N THR A 122 1.53 9.21 -13.68
CA THR A 122 2.43 9.79 -14.70
C THR A 122 3.87 9.34 -14.54
N GLY A 123 4.18 8.55 -13.50
CA GLY A 123 5.53 8.11 -13.16
C GLY A 123 6.32 9.10 -12.28
N ALA A 124 5.68 10.16 -11.78
CA ALA A 124 6.33 11.13 -10.92
C ALA A 124 6.37 10.63 -9.47
N TRP A 125 7.56 10.55 -8.88
CA TRP A 125 7.75 10.08 -7.51
C TRP A 125 7.35 11.13 -6.48
N GLN A 126 6.57 10.70 -5.49
CA GLN A 126 6.15 11.55 -4.39
C GLN A 126 6.13 10.79 -3.06
N ALA A 127 6.24 11.52 -1.96
CA ALA A 127 5.98 10.97 -0.63
C ALA A 127 4.48 10.77 -0.44
N VAL A 128 4.08 9.54 -0.12
CA VAL A 128 2.68 9.13 -0.01
C VAL A 128 2.27 8.83 1.43
N ASN A 129 3.22 8.48 2.29
CA ASN A 129 2.95 8.20 3.70
C ASN A 129 4.22 8.27 4.56
N VAL A 130 4.04 8.28 5.88
CA VAL A 130 5.09 8.05 6.88
C VAL A 130 4.60 7.02 7.88
N ALA A 131 5.40 5.99 8.12
CA ALA A 131 5.17 5.03 9.19
C ALA A 131 6.06 5.34 10.40
N THR A 132 5.54 5.02 11.59
CA THR A 132 6.32 4.98 12.83
C THR A 132 7.03 3.64 12.97
N GLY A 133 8.29 3.67 13.43
CA GLY A 133 9.14 2.50 13.57
C GLY A 133 10.13 2.33 12.41
N ASP A 134 10.80 1.19 12.40
CA ASP A 134 11.86 0.83 11.45
C ASP A 134 11.66 -0.59 10.87
N THR A 135 10.40 -1.03 10.75
CA THR A 135 10.06 -2.39 10.31
C THR A 135 10.76 -2.75 9.00
N GLU A 136 10.69 -1.89 7.99
CA GLU A 136 11.34 -2.11 6.69
C GLU A 136 12.85 -2.31 6.86
N SER A 137 13.52 -1.40 7.58
CA SER A 137 14.97 -1.47 7.83
C SER A 137 15.37 -2.79 8.49
N ARG A 138 14.58 -3.26 9.47
CA ARG A 138 14.85 -4.56 10.13
C ARG A 138 14.66 -5.74 9.18
N MET A 139 13.62 -5.74 8.35
CA MET A 139 13.39 -6.83 7.38
C MET A 139 14.48 -6.86 6.33
N PHE A 140 14.86 -5.69 5.84
CA PHE A 140 15.95 -5.49 4.91
C PHE A 140 17.31 -5.94 5.44
N ALA A 141 17.61 -5.72 6.72
CA ALA A 141 18.82 -6.24 7.36
C ALA A 141 18.77 -7.77 7.46
N LYS A 142 17.64 -8.34 7.89
CA LYS A 142 17.44 -9.80 7.99
C LYS A 142 17.47 -10.54 6.65
N ALA A 143 17.13 -9.85 5.57
CA ALA A 143 17.13 -10.41 4.22
C ALA A 143 18.53 -10.60 3.64
N ASN A 144 19.55 -9.93 4.19
CA ASN A 144 20.95 -10.07 3.79
C ASN A 144 21.19 -9.94 2.27
N GLY A 145 20.57 -8.92 1.65
CA GLY A 145 20.68 -8.65 0.21
C GLY A 145 19.63 -9.35 -0.67
N ALA A 146 18.85 -10.28 -0.13
CA ALA A 146 17.73 -10.89 -0.84
C ALA A 146 16.59 -9.87 -1.13
N LEU A 147 15.78 -10.15 -2.15
CA LEU A 147 14.58 -9.37 -2.43
C LEU A 147 13.58 -9.53 -1.28
N VAL A 148 13.05 -8.42 -0.77
CA VAL A 148 12.09 -8.42 0.33
C VAL A 148 10.70 -8.16 -0.20
N PHE A 149 9.76 -9.01 0.19
CA PHE A 149 8.34 -8.79 -0.08
C PHE A 149 7.48 -9.10 1.14
N THR A 150 6.25 -8.59 1.17
CA THR A 150 5.32 -8.76 2.29
C THR A 150 3.95 -9.27 1.85
N GLU A 151 3.26 -9.97 2.74
CA GLU A 151 1.81 -10.17 2.71
C GLU A 151 1.15 -9.25 3.73
N PRO A 152 0.62 -8.09 3.31
CA PRO A 152 0.08 -7.10 4.25
C PRO A 152 -1.07 -7.63 5.09
N GLN A 153 -1.88 -8.53 4.53
CA GLN A 153 -3.08 -9.09 5.16
C GLN A 153 -2.77 -9.83 6.47
N ILE A 154 -1.59 -10.45 6.56
CA ILE A 154 -1.15 -11.20 7.74
C ILE A 154 0.10 -10.59 8.39
N GLY A 155 0.56 -9.44 7.90
CA GLY A 155 1.77 -8.78 8.37
C GLY A 155 3.05 -9.61 8.19
N ALA A 156 3.07 -10.57 7.26
CA ALA A 156 4.22 -11.45 7.03
C ALA A 156 5.25 -10.80 6.09
N TRP A 157 6.53 -11.00 6.37
CA TRP A 157 7.66 -10.50 5.57
C TRP A 157 8.57 -11.66 5.19
N TYR A 158 9.00 -11.65 3.94
CA TYR A 158 9.76 -12.73 3.33
C TYR A 158 10.98 -12.21 2.59
N ALA A 159 11.99 -13.08 2.49
CA ALA A 159 13.10 -12.92 1.57
C ALA A 159 12.98 -13.95 0.44
N LEU A 160 13.11 -13.48 -0.80
CA LEU A 160 13.18 -14.30 -2.00
C LEU A 160 14.63 -14.38 -2.48
N THR A 161 15.13 -15.60 -2.70
CA THR A 161 16.43 -15.86 -3.31
C THR A 161 16.27 -17.03 -4.27
N ALA A 162 16.53 -16.79 -5.56
CA ALA A 162 16.22 -17.74 -6.63
C ALA A 162 14.76 -18.25 -6.52
N ASP A 163 14.56 -19.55 -6.35
CA ASP A 163 13.27 -20.22 -6.23
C ASP A 163 12.83 -20.47 -4.77
N ARG A 164 13.51 -19.85 -3.79
CA ARG A 164 13.28 -20.09 -2.36
C ARG A 164 12.79 -18.85 -1.62
N ILE A 165 11.80 -19.07 -0.77
CA ILE A 165 11.18 -18.07 0.09
C ILE A 165 11.46 -18.43 1.55
N ARG A 166 12.05 -17.50 2.31
CA ARG A 166 12.36 -17.65 3.73
C ARG A 166 11.62 -16.61 4.57
N PRO A 167 11.11 -16.97 5.76
CA PRO A 167 10.46 -16.00 6.64
C PRO A 167 11.45 -15.00 7.26
N LEU A 168 11.01 -13.75 7.46
CA LEU A 168 11.80 -12.69 8.10
C LEU A 168 11.24 -12.25 9.47
N ASN A 169 9.97 -12.58 9.75
CA ASN A 169 9.29 -12.21 11.00
C ASN A 169 8.38 -13.35 11.51
N PRO A 170 7.88 -13.27 12.76
CA PRO A 170 7.02 -14.31 13.34
C PRO A 170 5.80 -14.64 12.49
N SER A 171 5.09 -13.63 11.95
CA SER A 171 3.93 -13.87 11.07
C SER A 171 4.28 -14.67 9.81
N ALA A 172 5.49 -14.50 9.26
CA ALA A 172 5.96 -15.32 8.16
C ALA A 172 6.31 -16.75 8.60
N VAL A 173 6.86 -16.93 9.81
CA VAL A 173 7.10 -18.27 10.39
C VAL A 173 5.77 -18.99 10.63
N ASP A 174 4.76 -18.30 11.16
CA ASP A 174 3.41 -18.86 11.35
C ASP A 174 2.75 -19.22 10.01
N SER A 175 3.11 -18.51 8.94
CA SER A 175 2.58 -18.71 7.60
C SER A 175 3.22 -19.90 6.86
N ILE A 176 4.56 -19.98 6.81
CA ILE A 176 5.28 -20.96 5.95
C ILE A 176 6.20 -21.92 6.72
N GLY A 177 6.24 -21.83 8.05
CA GLY A 177 7.20 -22.53 8.90
C GLY A 177 8.56 -21.81 8.97
N SER A 178 9.49 -22.36 9.76
CA SER A 178 10.82 -21.78 9.99
C SER A 178 11.83 -22.08 8.87
N THR A 179 11.57 -23.12 8.07
CA THR A 179 12.42 -23.55 6.97
C THR A 179 12.02 -22.86 5.67
N PRO A 180 12.97 -22.48 4.79
CA PRO A 180 12.63 -21.96 3.48
C PRO A 180 11.82 -22.96 2.64
N ILE A 181 10.82 -22.47 1.90
CA ILE A 181 10.00 -23.26 0.98
C ILE A 181 10.25 -22.83 -0.47
N THR A 182 9.81 -23.64 -1.43
CA THR A 182 9.86 -23.26 -2.85
C THR A 182 8.80 -22.21 -3.19
N VAL A 183 9.04 -21.43 -4.24
CA VAL A 183 8.03 -20.51 -4.79
C VAL A 183 6.75 -21.25 -5.17
N ALA A 184 6.85 -22.46 -5.72
CA ALA A 184 5.69 -23.30 -6.05
C ALA A 184 4.87 -23.68 -4.79
N ALA A 185 5.52 -24.17 -3.73
CA ALA A 185 4.83 -24.49 -2.48
C ALA A 185 4.18 -23.25 -1.83
N TYR A 186 4.84 -22.10 -1.96
CA TYR A 186 4.27 -20.84 -1.51
C TYR A 186 3.04 -20.44 -2.34
N GLN A 187 3.08 -20.67 -3.66
CA GLN A 187 1.97 -20.44 -4.57
C GLN A 187 0.73 -21.24 -4.16
N ASP A 188 0.88 -22.55 -3.97
CA ASP A 188 -0.23 -23.44 -3.55
C ASP A 188 -0.86 -22.94 -2.24
N LEU A 189 -0.02 -22.52 -1.30
CA LEU A 189 -0.42 -22.02 0.00
C LEU A 189 -1.20 -20.71 -0.08
N VAL A 190 -0.73 -19.71 -0.85
CA VAL A 190 -1.45 -18.43 -1.00
C VAL A 190 -2.69 -18.57 -1.88
N ALA A 191 -2.63 -19.42 -2.91
CA ALA A 191 -3.79 -19.74 -3.76
C ALA A 191 -4.91 -20.36 -2.91
N THR A 192 -4.57 -21.31 -2.04
CA THR A 192 -5.52 -21.92 -1.09
C THR A 192 -6.05 -20.90 -0.09
N ARG A 193 -5.15 -20.15 0.57
CA ARG A 193 -5.50 -19.17 1.60
C ARG A 193 -6.44 -18.09 1.10
N TYR A 194 -6.26 -17.64 -0.13
CA TYR A 194 -7.02 -16.53 -0.71
C TYR A 194 -7.98 -16.98 -1.82
N ALA A 195 -8.26 -18.28 -1.96
CA ALA A 195 -9.16 -18.83 -2.97
C ALA A 195 -10.54 -18.19 -2.90
N ASP A 196 -11.05 -17.97 -1.69
CA ASP A 196 -12.33 -17.33 -1.42
C ASP A 196 -12.30 -15.82 -1.66
N LYS A 197 -11.16 -15.19 -1.98
CA LYS A 197 -11.04 -13.75 -2.27
C LYS A 197 -10.79 -13.47 -3.76
N GLN A 198 -10.88 -14.49 -4.59
CA GLN A 198 -10.67 -14.36 -6.03
C GLN A 198 -11.96 -13.91 -6.75
N ALA A 199 -11.83 -13.39 -7.98
CA ALA A 199 -13.01 -13.10 -8.80
C ALA A 199 -13.73 -14.42 -9.14
N GLY A 200 -15.05 -14.48 -8.96
CA GLY A 200 -15.84 -15.70 -9.07
C GLY A 200 -15.87 -16.59 -7.80
N SER A 201 -15.38 -16.07 -6.68
CA SER A 201 -15.58 -16.69 -5.36
C SER A 201 -16.89 -16.22 -4.73
N SER A 202 -17.44 -16.97 -3.77
CA SER A 202 -18.62 -16.56 -3.01
C SER A 202 -18.45 -15.20 -2.30
N TYR A 203 -17.22 -14.80 -1.97
CA TYR A 203 -16.94 -13.46 -1.43
C TYR A 203 -17.02 -12.35 -2.48
N ALA A 204 -16.67 -12.64 -3.74
CA ALA A 204 -16.85 -11.74 -4.87
C ALA A 204 -18.34 -11.66 -5.27
N ASP A 205 -19.07 -12.77 -5.19
CA ASP A 205 -20.50 -12.85 -5.55
C ASP A 205 -21.42 -12.19 -4.51
N ASN A 206 -21.02 -12.19 -3.23
CA ASN A 206 -21.80 -11.59 -2.13
C ASN A 206 -21.62 -10.07 -1.99
N GLY A 207 -20.95 -9.39 -2.93
CA GLY A 207 -20.80 -7.92 -2.93
C GLY A 207 -20.02 -7.33 -1.74
N THR A 208 -19.41 -8.18 -0.89
CA THR A 208 -18.60 -7.80 0.27
C THR A 208 -17.11 -7.64 -0.05
N ALA A 209 -16.76 -7.56 -1.33
CA ALA A 209 -15.43 -7.17 -1.78
C ALA A 209 -15.17 -5.71 -1.41
N GLY A 210 -14.74 -5.44 -0.17
CA GLY A 210 -14.15 -4.16 0.18
C GLY A 210 -12.92 -3.90 -0.69
N GLY A 211 -12.89 -2.93 -1.60
CA GLY A 211 -13.94 -2.02 -2.03
C GLY A 211 -13.73 -1.68 -3.49
N TYR A 212 -14.50 -2.29 -4.39
CA TYR A 212 -14.80 -1.82 -5.75
C TYR A 212 -16.04 -2.61 -6.20
N ASN A 213 -17.20 -1.97 -6.21
CA ASN A 213 -18.39 -2.52 -6.85
C ASN A 213 -18.62 -1.74 -8.16
N PRO A 214 -18.38 -2.32 -9.35
CA PRO A 214 -18.52 -1.61 -10.63
C PRO A 214 -19.94 -1.65 -11.21
N THR A 215 -20.92 -2.21 -10.52
CA THR A 215 -22.30 -2.31 -11.03
C THR A 215 -23.31 -1.84 -9.98
N ALA A 216 -23.44 -0.53 -9.86
CA ALA A 216 -24.73 0.07 -9.56
C ALA A 216 -25.35 0.50 -10.89
N THR A 217 -25.93 -0.48 -11.59
CA THR A 217 -26.92 -0.19 -12.64
C THR A 217 -28.09 0.45 -11.94
N THR A 218 -28.27 1.75 -12.14
CA THR A 218 -29.54 2.42 -11.87
C THR A 218 -30.54 1.88 -12.88
N ASP A 219 -31.47 1.05 -12.44
CA ASP A 219 -32.70 0.78 -13.17
C ASP A 219 -33.88 0.67 -12.18
N PRO A 220 -35.10 0.95 -12.66
CA PRO A 220 -35.95 2.00 -12.10
C PRO A 220 -36.88 1.48 -11.01
N GLU A 221 -37.15 2.35 -10.05
CA GLU A 221 -38.12 2.10 -8.98
C GLU A 221 -39.54 1.90 -9.54
N PRO A 222 -40.30 0.92 -9.04
CA PRO A 222 -41.66 0.68 -9.48
C PRO A 222 -42.57 1.82 -9.05
N THR A 223 -43.33 2.31 -10.03
CA THR A 223 -44.39 3.29 -9.87
C THR A 223 -45.43 2.81 -8.86
N THR A 224 -45.54 3.51 -7.73
CA THR A 224 -46.80 3.59 -6.98
C THR A 224 -47.24 5.04 -6.93
N ASN A 225 -48.19 5.33 -7.81
CA ASN A 225 -48.95 6.56 -7.89
C ASN A 225 -49.64 6.88 -6.56
N LEU A 226 -49.43 8.08 -6.04
CA LEU A 226 -50.50 8.88 -5.40
C LEU A 226 -50.12 10.37 -5.45
N TRP A 227 -50.74 10.99 -6.45
CA TRP A 227 -51.00 12.38 -6.80
C TRP A 227 -50.75 13.56 -5.80
N ILE A 228 -49.94 14.53 -6.30
CA ILE A 228 -50.22 15.99 -6.52
C ILE A 228 -50.25 16.95 -5.28
N PRO A 229 -49.81 18.24 -5.32
CA PRO A 229 -48.83 18.95 -6.19
C PRO A 229 -47.80 19.86 -5.46
N LEU A 230 -46.83 20.33 -6.25
CA LEU A 230 -45.99 21.54 -6.15
C LEU A 230 -46.62 22.75 -5.40
N THR A 231 -45.82 23.48 -4.61
CA THR A 231 -45.25 24.81 -4.99
C THR A 231 -44.33 25.41 -3.90
N THR A 232 -43.19 25.94 -4.35
CA THR A 232 -42.47 27.17 -3.92
C THR A 232 -41.91 27.35 -2.50
N SER A 233 -40.57 27.47 -2.49
CA SER A 233 -39.80 28.61 -1.98
C SER A 233 -39.47 28.74 -0.48
N ALA A 234 -38.15 28.75 -0.26
CA ALA A 234 -37.37 29.81 0.41
C ALA A 234 -36.91 29.62 1.86
N LEU A 235 -35.73 30.25 2.06
CA LEU A 235 -35.04 30.63 3.30
C LEU A 235 -34.23 29.51 3.99
N GLY A 236 -32.98 29.72 4.40
CA GLY A 236 -32.17 30.94 4.46
C GLY A 236 -30.98 30.70 5.41
N ILE A 237 -29.80 31.11 4.94
CA ILE A 237 -28.66 31.78 5.63
C ILE A 237 -28.32 31.45 7.11
N LEU A 238 -26.99 31.44 7.38
CA LEU A 238 -26.22 31.86 8.57
C LEU A 238 -25.59 30.68 9.36
N VAL A 239 -24.34 30.69 9.85
CA VAL A 239 -23.27 31.70 9.91
C VAL A 239 -21.93 31.00 10.21
N LEU A 240 -20.85 31.55 9.65
CA LEU A 240 -19.46 31.24 9.93
C LEU A 240 -19.01 32.03 11.18
N ALA A 241 -18.42 31.39 12.19
CA ALA A 241 -17.76 32.10 13.30
C ALA A 241 -16.36 31.54 13.54
N PHE A 242 -15.38 32.39 13.24
CA PHE A 242 -13.95 32.24 13.45
C PHE A 242 -13.57 33.09 14.67
N VAL A 243 -12.90 32.51 15.67
CA VAL A 243 -12.35 33.28 16.79
C VAL A 243 -10.85 33.00 16.90
N ILE A 244 -10.09 33.99 16.46
CA ILE A 244 -8.68 34.19 16.81
C ILE A 244 -8.64 34.69 18.26
N HIS A 245 -7.86 34.04 19.12
CA HIS A 245 -7.46 34.62 20.39
C HIS A 245 -5.95 34.91 20.36
N ARG A 246 -5.62 36.20 20.22
CA ARG A 246 -4.26 36.71 20.42
C ARG A 246 -4.38 38.02 21.18
N ARG A 247 -3.95 38.04 22.44
CA ARG A 247 -3.46 39.27 23.08
C ARG A 247 -2.30 38.96 24.03
N ARG A 248 -1.22 39.72 23.83
CA ARG A 248 -0.08 39.88 24.73
C ARG A 248 -0.06 41.35 25.17
N THR A 249 0.35 41.53 26.43
CA THR A 249 1.07 42.65 27.06
C THR A 249 0.40 44.02 27.17
N ALA A 250 0.15 44.42 28.42
CA ALA A 250 0.86 45.54 29.02
C ALA A 250 1.90 44.96 30.01
#